data_AF-A0AAD9R3Z5-F1
#
_entry.id   AF-A0AAD9R3Z5-F1
#
_cell.length_a   1.000
_cell.length_b   1.000
_cell.length_c   1.000
_cell.angle_alpha   90.00
_cell.angle_beta   90.00
_cell.angle_gamma   90.00
#
_symmetry.space_group_name_H-M   'P 1'
#
loop_
_entity.id
_entity.type
_entity.pdbx_description
1 polymer ?
#
loop_
_entity_poly.entity_id
_entity_poly.type
_entity_poly.pdbx_seq_one_letter_code
_entity_poly.pdbx_strand_id
1 'polypeptide(L)'
;MIKGLTGPMAAKAQLGLGHSYSRAKVKFNVHRVDNMIIQEWYSYHFPELVKIVPDNYMYARVAQFVKSRKDLTKDSVEGLEEIVMDSAVAKAIYDASRSSMGMDISPIDLINIQVFASKVIGLADYRKSLHGYLISKMNQVAPNLACLVGEQVGARLISHAGSLTNLAKYPASTVQILGAEKALFRALKKKGNTPKYGLIFHSSFIGRAGAKNKGRISRYLANKCSIASRIDCFSETQTNLFGQKLHEQVEDRLKFYETGDTPRKNIDVMKDAIAEFNEQSTRTNGGTSEKKKKKKKKEKKVKEEPVEEEEEESVLVENGHDDGSSKKEKKKKGKGEKRKTEEDEEEEEAQEVVAAAVKEEESDEPPKKKKKKKQRTADE
;
A
#
# COMPACT_ATOMS: atom_id res chain seq x y z
N MET A 1 -11.33 47.48 8.42
CA MET A 1 -10.69 46.60 7.41
C MET A 1 -9.43 46.03 8.02
N ILE A 2 -9.22 44.72 7.92
CA ILE A 2 -7.98 44.08 8.38
C ILE A 2 -6.83 44.62 7.53
N LYS A 3 -5.82 45.23 8.17
CA LYS A 3 -4.63 45.77 7.49
C LYS A 3 -3.93 44.62 6.75
N GLY A 4 -3.78 44.75 5.43
CA GLY A 4 -3.11 43.76 4.58
C GLY A 4 -4.03 42.82 3.79
N LEU A 5 -5.35 42.84 4.02
CA LEU A 5 -6.28 42.04 3.23
C LEU A 5 -6.61 42.76 1.90
N THR A 6 -5.80 42.51 0.87
CA THR A 6 -6.07 43.02 -0.48
C THR A 6 -7.28 42.30 -1.10
N GLY A 7 -8.03 42.98 -1.96
CA GLY A 7 -9.18 42.41 -2.69
C GLY A 7 -8.93 41.03 -3.33
N PRO A 8 -7.79 40.80 -4.04
CA PRO A 8 -7.48 39.47 -4.58
C PRO A 8 -7.19 38.42 -3.51
N MET A 9 -6.59 38.79 -2.38
CA MET A 9 -6.39 37.86 -1.25
C MET A 9 -7.72 37.50 -0.59
N ALA A 10 -8.63 38.47 -0.46
CA ALA A 10 -9.97 38.23 0.04
C ALA A 10 -10.75 37.28 -0.89
N ALA A 11 -10.70 37.48 -2.21
CA ALA A 11 -11.34 36.60 -3.19
C ALA A 11 -10.76 35.17 -3.13
N LYS A 12 -9.43 35.04 -2.99
CA LYS A 12 -8.77 33.73 -2.86
C LYS A 12 -9.14 33.02 -1.56
N ALA A 13 -9.21 33.76 -0.45
CA ALA A 13 -9.68 33.23 0.83
C ALA A 13 -11.15 32.81 0.78
N GLN A 14 -12.00 33.60 0.12
CA GLN A 14 -13.43 33.34 -0.04
C GLN A 14 -13.69 32.11 -0.92
N LEU A 15 -12.89 31.91 -1.98
CA LEU A 15 -12.87 30.67 -2.77
C LEU A 15 -12.41 29.46 -1.96
N GLY A 16 -11.34 29.60 -1.18
CA GLY A 16 -10.84 28.53 -0.31
C GLY A 16 -11.85 28.11 0.75
N LEU A 17 -12.49 29.10 1.39
CA LEU A 17 -13.54 28.88 2.39
C LEU A 17 -14.80 28.29 1.74
N GLY A 18 -15.19 28.77 0.57
CA GLY A 18 -16.33 28.24 -0.19
C GLY A 18 -16.13 26.79 -0.60
N HIS A 19 -14.95 26.43 -1.10
CA HIS A 19 -14.60 25.05 -1.40
C HIS A 19 -14.55 24.17 -0.14
N SER A 20 -13.96 24.65 0.95
CA SER A 20 -13.90 23.93 2.23
C SER A 20 -15.30 23.68 2.81
N TYR A 21 -16.14 24.72 2.82
CA TYR A 21 -17.53 24.65 3.29
C TYR A 21 -18.37 23.71 2.45
N SER A 22 -18.27 23.80 1.11
CA SER A 22 -18.97 22.91 0.19
C SER A 22 -18.53 21.46 0.36
N ARG A 23 -17.22 21.18 0.55
CA ARG A 23 -16.69 19.84 0.84
C ARG A 23 -17.09 19.29 2.21
N ALA A 24 -17.40 20.16 3.17
CA ALA A 24 -17.85 19.76 4.51
C ALA A 24 -19.37 19.51 4.55
N LYS A 25 -20.16 20.30 3.81
CA LYS A 25 -21.63 20.21 3.75
C LYS A 25 -22.12 19.16 2.74
N VAL A 26 -21.60 19.19 1.52
CA VAL A 26 -21.69 18.07 0.59
C VAL A 26 -20.62 17.11 1.06
N LYS A 27 -20.96 15.90 1.51
CA LYS A 27 -20.00 14.92 2.05
C LYS A 27 -19.04 14.41 0.96
N PHE A 28 -18.25 15.29 0.35
CA PHE A 28 -17.21 14.98 -0.61
C PHE A 28 -16.02 14.43 0.16
N ASN A 29 -16.15 13.18 0.52
CA ASN A 29 -15.15 12.43 1.22
C ASN A 29 -14.48 11.58 0.16
N VAL A 30 -13.18 11.79 -0.06
CA VAL A 30 -12.38 11.07 -1.08
C VAL A 30 -12.42 9.54 -0.88
N HIS A 31 -12.78 9.09 0.33
CA HIS A 31 -12.98 7.68 0.68
C HIS A 31 -14.45 7.22 0.60
N ARG A 32 -15.39 8.14 0.38
CA ARG A 32 -16.81 7.85 0.20
C ARG A 32 -17.04 7.74 -1.30
N VAL A 33 -17.66 6.64 -1.67
CA VAL A 33 -17.80 6.23 -3.07
C VAL A 33 -18.77 7.20 -3.76
N ASP A 34 -18.24 8.17 -4.51
CA ASP A 34 -19.02 9.13 -5.32
C ASP A 34 -19.81 8.48 -6.48
N ASN A 35 -19.73 7.14 -6.63
CA ASN A 35 -20.47 6.39 -7.64
C ASN A 35 -22.00 6.46 -7.46
N MET A 36 -22.51 7.11 -6.40
CA MET A 36 -23.94 7.25 -6.12
C MET A 36 -24.61 8.45 -6.83
N ILE A 37 -23.84 9.41 -7.38
CA ILE A 37 -24.43 10.64 -7.95
C ILE A 37 -25.30 10.33 -9.18
N ILE A 38 -24.84 9.44 -10.06
CA ILE A 38 -25.63 9.05 -11.24
C ILE A 38 -26.89 8.29 -10.85
N GLN A 39 -26.80 7.46 -9.79
CA GLN A 39 -27.94 6.75 -9.25
C GLN A 39 -28.95 7.74 -8.69
N GLU A 40 -28.53 8.73 -7.92
CA GLU A 40 -29.43 9.75 -7.38
C GLU A 40 -30.13 10.56 -8.48
N TRP A 41 -29.40 11.04 -9.50
CA TRP A 41 -29.97 11.86 -10.56
C TRP A 41 -30.93 11.07 -11.46
N TYR A 42 -30.55 9.86 -11.85
CA TYR A 42 -31.37 9.03 -12.72
C TYR A 42 -32.53 8.35 -11.97
N SER A 43 -32.43 8.17 -10.65
CA SER A 43 -33.54 7.65 -9.82
C SER A 43 -34.76 8.56 -9.79
N TYR A 44 -34.63 9.86 -10.06
CA TYR A 44 -35.79 10.72 -10.23
C TYR A 44 -36.64 10.30 -11.45
N HIS A 45 -35.99 9.79 -12.49
CA HIS A 45 -36.64 9.31 -13.71
C HIS A 45 -37.02 7.82 -13.64
N PHE A 46 -36.13 6.98 -13.12
CA PHE A 46 -36.33 5.54 -13.02
C PHE A 46 -35.82 4.98 -11.67
N PRO A 47 -36.60 5.14 -10.59
CA PRO A 47 -36.18 4.79 -9.23
C PRO A 47 -36.01 3.29 -9.00
N GLU A 48 -36.76 2.45 -9.72
CA GLU A 48 -36.73 1.00 -9.57
C GLU A 48 -35.40 0.39 -10.04
N LEU A 49 -34.69 1.06 -10.95
CA LEU A 49 -33.44 0.56 -11.53
C LEU A 49 -32.34 0.33 -10.48
N VAL A 50 -32.29 1.14 -9.42
CA VAL A 50 -31.27 1.00 -8.36
C VAL A 50 -31.45 -0.32 -7.59
N LYS A 51 -32.69 -0.81 -7.45
CA LYS A 51 -32.96 -2.09 -6.78
C LYS A 51 -32.62 -3.27 -7.67
N ILE A 52 -32.81 -3.13 -8.98
CA ILE A 52 -32.59 -4.19 -9.97
C ILE A 52 -31.09 -4.33 -10.28
N VAL A 53 -30.38 -3.21 -10.45
CA VAL A 53 -28.95 -3.18 -10.80
C VAL A 53 -28.16 -2.53 -9.66
N PRO A 54 -27.61 -3.31 -8.72
CA PRO A 54 -26.85 -2.77 -7.60
C PRO A 54 -25.43 -2.33 -7.98
N ASP A 55 -24.86 -2.90 -9.06
CA ASP A 55 -23.51 -2.50 -9.52
C ASP A 55 -23.54 -1.16 -10.26
N ASN A 56 -22.71 -0.23 -9.83
CA ASN A 56 -22.73 1.15 -10.33
C ASN A 56 -22.18 1.27 -11.75
N TYR A 57 -21.22 0.41 -12.14
CA TYR A 57 -20.69 0.41 -13.50
C TYR A 57 -21.74 -0.09 -14.49
N MET A 58 -22.41 -1.21 -14.16
CA MET A 58 -23.56 -1.72 -14.92
C MET A 58 -24.71 -0.70 -14.95
N TYR A 59 -25.02 -0.06 -13.82
CA TYR A 59 -26.07 0.97 -13.75
C TYR A 59 -25.81 2.13 -14.72
N ALA A 60 -24.57 2.64 -14.76
CA ALA A 60 -24.20 3.72 -15.69
C ALA A 60 -24.31 3.28 -17.17
N ARG A 61 -23.93 2.04 -17.49
CA ARG A 61 -24.08 1.45 -18.83
C ARG A 61 -25.54 1.32 -19.24
N VAL A 62 -26.38 0.83 -18.33
CA VAL A 62 -27.83 0.70 -18.55
C VAL A 62 -28.48 2.07 -18.71
N ALA A 63 -28.16 3.04 -17.84
CA ALA A 63 -28.70 4.40 -17.96
C ALA A 63 -28.31 5.08 -19.28
N GLN A 64 -27.08 4.85 -19.77
CA GLN A 64 -26.63 5.36 -21.07
C GLN A 64 -27.39 4.74 -22.24
N PHE A 65 -27.74 3.45 -22.15
CA PHE A 65 -28.46 2.72 -23.19
C PHE A 65 -29.96 3.04 -23.19
N VAL A 66 -30.59 2.99 -22.01
CA VAL A 66 -32.03 3.20 -21.82
C VAL A 66 -32.46 4.62 -22.19
N LYS A 67 -31.66 5.63 -21.82
CA LYS A 67 -32.00 7.07 -21.97
C LYS A 67 -33.32 7.44 -21.29
N SER A 68 -34.44 7.31 -22.00
CA SER A 68 -35.80 7.56 -21.51
C SER A 68 -36.55 6.24 -21.36
N ARG A 69 -37.28 6.08 -20.26
CA ARG A 69 -38.12 4.89 -20.02
C ARG A 69 -39.19 4.64 -21.11
N LYS A 70 -39.63 5.71 -21.79
CA LYS A 70 -40.67 5.64 -22.83
C LYS A 70 -40.17 5.06 -24.16
N ASP A 71 -38.87 5.15 -24.39
CA ASP A 71 -38.25 4.72 -25.65
C ASP A 71 -37.83 3.24 -25.60
N LEU A 72 -38.11 2.52 -24.51
CA LEU A 72 -37.85 1.09 -24.39
C LEU A 72 -38.84 0.27 -25.22
N THR A 73 -38.31 -0.38 -26.26
CA THR A 73 -39.04 -1.36 -27.08
C THR A 73 -38.58 -2.79 -26.75
N LYS A 74 -39.31 -3.81 -27.22
CA LYS A 74 -38.94 -5.22 -27.00
C LYS A 74 -37.57 -5.56 -27.62
N ASP A 75 -37.22 -4.89 -28.71
CA ASP A 75 -35.94 -5.09 -29.41
C ASP A 75 -34.77 -4.52 -28.61
N SER A 76 -35.03 -3.54 -27.71
CA SER A 76 -34.02 -3.01 -26.80
C SER A 76 -33.67 -3.99 -25.67
N VAL A 77 -34.46 -5.05 -25.45
CA VAL A 77 -34.19 -6.07 -24.43
C VAL A 77 -32.93 -6.85 -24.80
N GLU A 78 -32.72 -7.17 -26.08
CA GLU A 78 -31.51 -7.87 -26.55
C GLU A 78 -30.23 -7.08 -26.24
N GLY A 79 -30.25 -5.76 -26.45
CA GLY A 79 -29.11 -4.88 -26.10
C GLY A 79 -28.90 -4.74 -24.59
N LEU A 80 -29.95 -4.84 -23.77
CA LEU A 80 -29.84 -4.88 -22.31
C LEU A 80 -29.27 -6.23 -21.82
N GLU A 81 -29.65 -7.33 -22.48
CA GLU A 81 -29.10 -8.66 -22.18
C GLU A 81 -27.60 -8.71 -22.43
N GLU A 82 -27.11 -8.07 -23.49
CA GLU A 82 -25.67 -7.97 -23.77
C GLU A 82 -24.91 -7.21 -22.67
N ILE A 83 -25.50 -6.12 -22.16
CA ILE A 83 -24.86 -5.26 -21.15
C ILE A 83 -24.87 -5.91 -19.76
N VAL A 84 -26.01 -6.47 -19.36
CA VAL A 84 -26.22 -7.00 -18.01
C VAL A 84 -25.75 -8.46 -17.90
N MET A 85 -25.59 -9.15 -19.03
CA MET A 85 -25.22 -10.57 -19.12
C MET A 85 -26.22 -11.51 -18.44
N ASP A 86 -27.42 -11.01 -18.13
CA ASP A 86 -28.50 -11.75 -17.48
C ASP A 86 -29.86 -11.39 -18.10
N SER A 87 -30.51 -12.39 -18.70
CA SER A 87 -31.84 -12.27 -19.32
C SER A 87 -32.95 -11.99 -18.31
N ALA A 88 -32.84 -12.50 -17.09
CA ALA A 88 -33.85 -12.26 -16.05
C ALA A 88 -33.84 -10.80 -15.60
N VAL A 89 -32.65 -10.23 -15.42
CA VAL A 89 -32.49 -8.82 -15.03
C VAL A 89 -32.90 -7.88 -16.16
N ALA A 90 -32.56 -8.20 -17.42
CA ALA A 90 -32.99 -7.41 -18.57
C ALA A 90 -34.53 -7.35 -18.71
N LYS A 91 -35.21 -8.49 -18.55
CA LYS A 91 -36.68 -8.54 -18.52
C LYS A 91 -37.26 -7.78 -17.34
N ALA A 92 -36.67 -7.91 -16.15
CA ALA A 92 -37.08 -7.15 -14.99
C ALA A 92 -36.95 -5.63 -15.19
N ILE A 93 -35.89 -5.16 -15.87
CA ILE A 93 -35.72 -3.75 -16.24
C ILE A 93 -36.84 -3.31 -17.20
N TYR A 94 -37.16 -4.14 -18.20
CA TYR A 94 -38.23 -3.85 -19.15
C TYR A 94 -39.61 -3.75 -18.48
N ASP A 95 -39.95 -4.74 -17.66
CA ASP A 95 -41.23 -4.75 -16.93
C ASP A 95 -41.31 -3.59 -15.94
N ALA A 96 -40.21 -3.31 -15.23
CA ALA A 96 -40.11 -2.18 -14.33
C ALA A 96 -40.23 -0.83 -15.05
N SER A 97 -39.75 -0.70 -16.28
CA SER A 97 -39.87 0.54 -17.06
C SER A 97 -41.33 0.88 -17.37
N ARG A 98 -42.17 -0.14 -17.62
CA ARG A 98 -43.61 0.00 -17.86
C ARG A 98 -44.39 0.30 -16.59
N SER A 99 -44.00 -0.31 -15.47
CA SER A 99 -44.64 -0.10 -14.17
C SER A 99 -44.02 1.05 -13.36
N SER A 100 -43.06 1.80 -13.92
CA SER A 100 -42.28 2.78 -13.17
C SER A 100 -43.11 3.99 -12.77
N MET A 101 -42.99 4.38 -11.51
CA MET A 101 -43.64 5.58 -10.94
C MET A 101 -42.77 6.83 -11.04
N GLY A 102 -41.63 6.76 -11.75
CA GLY A 102 -40.71 7.87 -11.92
C GLY A 102 -41.31 9.06 -12.68
N MET A 103 -40.69 10.23 -12.49
CA MET A 103 -41.10 11.46 -13.17
C MET A 103 -40.51 11.54 -14.57
N ASP A 104 -41.20 12.20 -15.49
CA ASP A 104 -40.63 12.48 -16.81
C ASP A 104 -39.56 13.56 -16.71
N ILE A 105 -38.41 13.30 -17.34
CA ILE A 105 -37.25 14.19 -17.29
C ILE A 105 -37.19 15.08 -18.54
N SER A 106 -36.66 16.29 -18.38
CA SER A 106 -36.43 17.19 -19.51
C SER A 106 -35.35 16.63 -20.45
N PRO A 107 -35.48 16.81 -21.78
CA PRO A 107 -34.44 16.39 -22.73
C PRO A 107 -33.06 16.99 -22.43
N ILE A 108 -32.99 18.22 -21.91
CA ILE A 108 -31.71 18.87 -21.57
C ILE A 108 -31.00 18.14 -20.41
N ASP A 109 -31.77 17.71 -19.40
CA ASP A 109 -31.25 17.02 -18.24
C ASP A 109 -30.86 15.59 -18.58
N LEU A 110 -31.61 14.95 -19.47
CA LEU A 110 -31.27 13.63 -20.01
C LEU A 110 -29.95 13.64 -20.77
N ILE A 111 -29.69 14.67 -21.59
CA ILE A 111 -28.39 14.84 -22.26
C ILE A 111 -27.26 14.97 -21.23
N ASN A 112 -27.47 15.77 -20.18
CA ASN A 112 -26.48 15.94 -19.11
C ASN A 112 -26.19 14.64 -18.37
N ILE A 113 -27.23 13.86 -18.04
CA ILE A 113 -27.09 12.54 -17.41
C ILE A 113 -26.35 11.58 -18.34
N GLN A 114 -26.65 11.59 -19.64
CA GLN A 114 -25.98 10.72 -20.61
C GLN A 114 -24.48 11.07 -20.74
N VAL A 115 -24.15 12.36 -20.81
CA VAL A 115 -22.75 12.81 -20.83
C VAL A 115 -22.05 12.38 -19.54
N PHE A 116 -22.70 12.58 -18.38
CA PHE A 116 -22.14 12.14 -17.10
C PHE A 116 -21.92 10.61 -17.05
N ALA A 117 -22.89 9.82 -17.50
CA ALA A 117 -22.80 8.36 -17.62
C ALA A 117 -21.60 7.93 -18.47
N SER A 118 -21.43 8.53 -19.64
CA SER A 118 -20.31 8.24 -20.54
C SER A 118 -18.95 8.53 -19.89
N LYS A 119 -18.85 9.60 -19.09
CA LYS A 119 -17.62 9.94 -18.36
C LYS A 119 -17.34 8.96 -17.23
N VAL A 120 -18.37 8.55 -16.49
CA VAL A 120 -18.24 7.52 -15.42
C VAL A 120 -17.76 6.20 -16.01
N ILE A 121 -18.32 5.78 -17.15
CA ILE A 121 -17.90 4.57 -17.86
C ILE A 121 -16.45 4.69 -18.32
N GLY A 122 -16.08 5.81 -18.95
CA GLY A 122 -14.71 6.05 -19.39
C GLY A 122 -13.70 6.01 -18.23
N LEU A 123 -14.05 6.57 -17.07
CA LEU A 123 -13.21 6.50 -15.86
C LEU A 123 -13.12 5.09 -15.29
N ALA A 124 -14.20 4.31 -15.33
CA ALA A 124 -14.21 2.93 -14.88
C ALA A 124 -13.34 2.03 -15.78
N ASP A 125 -13.42 2.20 -17.09
CA ASP A 125 -12.59 1.44 -18.04
C ASP A 125 -11.12 1.87 -17.96
N TYR A 126 -10.86 3.17 -17.79
CA TYR A 126 -9.50 3.66 -17.51
C TYR A 126 -8.94 3.11 -16.20
N ARG A 127 -9.77 2.92 -15.17
CA ARG A 127 -9.36 2.26 -13.93
C ARG A 127 -8.98 0.79 -14.17
N LYS A 128 -9.73 0.05 -15.01
CA LYS A 128 -9.39 -1.33 -15.38
C LYS A 128 -8.07 -1.40 -16.13
N SER A 129 -7.85 -0.51 -17.10
CA SER A 129 -6.58 -0.46 -17.85
C SER A 129 -5.40 -0.11 -16.93
N LEU A 130 -5.58 0.84 -16.00
CA LEU A 130 -4.57 1.16 -14.98
C LEU A 130 -4.30 -0.01 -14.04
N HIS A 131 -5.31 -0.79 -13.69
CA HIS A 131 -5.10 -1.98 -12.85
C HIS A 131 -4.29 -3.05 -13.60
N GLY A 132 -4.59 -3.29 -14.88
CA GLY A 132 -3.79 -4.18 -15.72
C GLY A 132 -2.34 -3.69 -15.88
N TYR A 133 -2.16 -2.38 -16.09
CA TYR A 133 -0.83 -1.76 -16.11
C TYR A 133 -0.09 -1.96 -14.78
N LEU A 134 -0.75 -1.75 -13.64
CA LEU A 134 -0.16 -1.97 -12.33
C LEU A 134 0.29 -3.42 -12.13
N ILE A 135 -0.49 -4.41 -12.56
CA ILE A 135 -0.13 -5.83 -12.47
C ILE A 135 1.13 -6.10 -13.30
N SER A 136 1.15 -5.66 -14.56
CA SER A 136 2.31 -5.85 -15.44
C SER A 136 3.57 -5.20 -14.88
N LYS A 137 3.45 -3.98 -14.35
CA LYS A 137 4.58 -3.23 -13.81
C LYS A 137 5.06 -3.80 -12.49
N MET A 138 4.15 -4.27 -11.63
CA MET A 138 4.53 -4.90 -10.38
C MET A 138 5.30 -6.20 -10.62
N ASN A 139 4.86 -7.03 -11.58
CA ASN A 139 5.58 -8.25 -11.95
C ASN A 139 7.00 -7.96 -12.49
N GLN A 140 7.20 -6.80 -13.13
CA GLN A 140 8.52 -6.34 -13.60
C GLN A 140 9.37 -5.68 -12.50
N VAL A 141 8.79 -5.21 -11.40
CA VAL A 141 9.55 -4.46 -10.37
C VAL A 141 9.76 -5.28 -9.12
N ALA A 142 8.70 -5.91 -8.62
CA ALA A 142 8.71 -6.67 -7.37
C ALA A 142 7.83 -7.93 -7.50
N PRO A 143 8.29 -8.93 -8.27
CA PRO A 143 7.53 -10.16 -8.48
C PRO A 143 7.33 -11.00 -7.21
N ASN A 144 8.29 -11.02 -6.29
CA ASN A 144 8.17 -11.84 -5.08
C ASN A 144 7.15 -11.25 -4.11
N LEU A 145 7.18 -9.92 -3.94
CA LEU A 145 6.19 -9.21 -3.12
C LEU A 145 4.77 -9.31 -3.72
N ALA A 146 4.66 -9.24 -5.06
CA ALA A 146 3.40 -9.45 -5.77
C ALA A 146 2.82 -10.83 -5.50
N CYS A 147 3.64 -11.89 -5.66
CA CYS A 147 3.22 -13.25 -5.40
C CYS A 147 2.79 -13.47 -3.94
N LEU A 148 3.42 -12.78 -2.99
CA LEU A 148 3.15 -12.97 -1.56
C LEU A 148 1.90 -12.25 -1.07
N VAL A 149 1.67 -10.97 -1.43
CA VAL A 149 0.57 -10.17 -0.83
C VAL A 149 -0.48 -9.75 -1.86
N GLY A 150 -0.21 -9.96 -3.15
CA GLY A 150 -0.96 -9.41 -4.27
C GLY A 150 -0.46 -8.02 -4.68
N GLU A 151 -0.69 -7.67 -5.94
CA GLU A 151 -0.13 -6.50 -6.60
C GLU A 151 -0.68 -5.21 -6.00
N GLN A 152 -1.98 -5.16 -5.67
CA GLN A 152 -2.61 -3.97 -5.10
C GLN A 152 -2.08 -3.61 -3.71
N VAL A 153 -1.92 -4.62 -2.84
CA VAL A 153 -1.42 -4.41 -1.48
C VAL A 153 0.09 -4.16 -1.50
N GLY A 154 0.84 -4.89 -2.33
CA GLY A 154 2.26 -4.64 -2.57
C GLY A 154 2.54 -3.21 -3.05
N ALA A 155 1.75 -2.73 -4.02
CA ALA A 155 1.84 -1.36 -4.51
C ALA A 155 1.61 -0.31 -3.41
N ARG A 156 0.60 -0.53 -2.55
CA ARG A 156 0.33 0.38 -1.41
C ARG A 156 1.47 0.37 -0.40
N LEU A 157 2.08 -0.78 -0.13
CA LEU A 157 3.24 -0.87 0.77
C LEU A 157 4.43 -0.07 0.23
N ILE A 158 4.74 -0.21 -1.05
CA ILE A 158 5.81 0.55 -1.71
C ILE A 158 5.50 2.04 -1.71
N SER A 159 4.27 2.42 -2.08
CA SER A 159 3.84 3.82 -2.13
C SER A 159 3.91 4.50 -0.77
N HIS A 160 3.48 3.83 0.30
CA HIS A 160 3.53 4.38 1.65
C HIS A 160 4.96 4.43 2.21
N ALA A 161 5.86 3.55 1.78
CA ALA A 161 7.28 3.65 2.08
C ALA A 161 8.03 4.70 1.22
N GLY A 162 7.36 5.23 0.18
CA GLY A 162 7.91 6.15 -0.81
C GLY A 162 8.70 5.46 -1.93
N SER A 163 9.45 4.40 -1.62
CA SER A 163 10.26 3.64 -2.59
C SER A 163 10.45 2.19 -2.16
N LEU A 164 10.80 1.32 -3.14
CA LEU A 164 11.11 -0.09 -2.86
C LEU A 164 12.38 -0.21 -1.98
N THR A 165 13.36 0.67 -2.17
CA THR A 165 14.59 0.72 -1.38
C THR A 165 14.31 1.08 0.09
N ASN A 166 13.43 2.04 0.35
CA ASN A 166 13.01 2.39 1.70
C ASN A 166 12.23 1.23 2.35
N LEU A 167 11.34 0.58 1.60
CA LEU A 167 10.61 -0.59 2.07
C LEU A 167 11.54 -1.76 2.44
N ALA A 168 12.61 -1.97 1.68
CA ALA A 168 13.63 -2.99 1.97
C ALA A 168 14.44 -2.67 3.25
N LYS A 169 14.71 -1.39 3.51
CA LYS A 169 15.40 -0.91 4.72
C LYS A 169 14.53 -1.00 5.97
N TYR A 170 13.21 -0.87 5.85
CA TYR A 170 12.33 -0.95 7.01
C TYR A 170 12.41 -2.30 7.73
N PRO A 171 12.39 -2.31 9.07
CA PRO A 171 12.27 -3.55 9.81
C PRO A 171 10.86 -4.11 9.67
N ALA A 172 10.72 -5.42 9.85
CA ALA A 172 9.44 -6.10 9.71
C ALA A 172 8.36 -5.59 10.68
N SER A 173 8.74 -5.11 11.87
CA SER A 173 7.84 -4.49 12.83
C SER A 173 7.18 -3.21 12.28
N THR A 174 7.92 -2.39 11.55
CA THR A 174 7.40 -1.19 10.88
C THR A 174 6.49 -1.58 9.72
N VAL A 175 6.89 -2.56 8.91
CA VAL A 175 6.09 -3.11 7.80
C VAL A 175 4.74 -3.66 8.29
N GLN A 176 4.70 -4.26 9.48
CA GLN A 176 3.47 -4.78 10.10
C GLN A 176 2.41 -3.69 10.34
N ILE A 177 2.84 -2.49 10.74
CA ILE A 177 1.98 -1.39 11.16
C ILE A 177 1.90 -0.25 10.13
N LEU A 178 2.54 -0.42 8.96
CA LEU A 178 2.58 0.57 7.89
C LEU A 178 1.15 1.01 7.53
N GLY A 179 0.88 2.32 7.55
CA GLY A 179 -0.47 2.88 7.34
C GLY A 179 -1.38 2.95 8.58
N ALA A 180 -0.99 2.37 9.72
CA ALA A 180 -1.68 2.52 11.01
C ALA A 180 -0.95 3.47 11.98
N GLU A 181 -0.01 4.27 11.47
CA GLU A 181 0.88 5.13 12.24
C GLU A 181 0.14 6.13 13.14
N LYS A 182 -0.90 6.79 12.62
CA LYS A 182 -1.73 7.72 13.41
C LYS A 182 -2.38 7.03 14.61
N ALA A 183 -2.84 5.79 14.43
CA ALA A 183 -3.44 5.01 15.51
C ALA A 183 -2.37 4.53 16.51
N LEU A 184 -1.18 4.17 16.03
CA LEU A 184 -0.04 3.81 16.87
C LEU A 184 0.38 4.98 17.77
N PHE A 185 0.62 6.16 17.20
CA PHE A 185 1.06 7.33 17.96
C PHE A 185 -0.01 7.79 18.95
N ARG A 186 -1.29 7.70 18.57
CA ARG A 186 -2.40 7.99 19.49
C ARG A 186 -2.44 7.00 20.66
N ALA A 187 -2.25 5.71 20.41
CA ALA A 187 -2.19 4.69 21.44
C ALA A 187 -0.99 4.91 22.37
N LEU A 188 0.17 5.26 21.82
CA LEU A 188 1.38 5.52 22.60
C LEU A 188 1.23 6.75 23.51
N LYS A 189 0.65 7.85 22.99
CA LYS A 189 0.34 9.05 23.78
C LYS A 189 -0.68 8.78 24.89
N LYS A 190 -1.71 7.99 24.61
CA LYS A 190 -2.79 7.68 25.57
C LYS A 190 -2.52 6.43 26.42
N LYS A 191 -1.33 5.81 26.31
CA LYS A 191 -1.00 4.50 26.89
C LYS A 191 -2.10 3.43 26.66
N GLY A 192 -2.71 3.45 25.48
CA GLY A 192 -3.74 2.51 25.05
C GLY A 192 -3.18 1.34 24.24
N ASN A 193 -4.06 0.46 23.77
CA ASN A 193 -3.68 -0.70 22.95
C ASN A 193 -3.13 -0.27 21.58
N THR A 194 -1.94 -0.76 21.23
CA THR A 194 -1.33 -0.51 19.93
C THR A 194 -2.01 -1.32 18.81
N PRO A 195 -2.09 -0.77 17.58
CA PRO A 195 -2.58 -1.51 16.44
C PRO A 195 -1.67 -2.69 16.09
N LYS A 196 -2.26 -3.82 15.71
CA LYS A 196 -1.54 -5.06 15.38
C LYS A 196 -1.30 -5.26 13.87
N TYR A 197 -1.92 -4.43 13.04
CA TYR A 197 -1.88 -4.54 11.59
C TYR A 197 -2.13 -3.16 10.97
N GLY A 198 -1.49 -2.91 9.82
CA GLY A 198 -1.73 -1.76 8.97
C GLY A 198 -2.29 -2.18 7.60
N LEU A 199 -1.65 -1.72 6.52
CA LEU A 199 -2.06 -2.01 5.14
C LEU A 199 -2.07 -3.51 4.80
N ILE A 200 -1.23 -4.31 5.46
CA ILE A 200 -1.16 -5.76 5.27
C ILE A 200 -2.47 -6.46 5.68
N PHE A 201 -3.33 -5.81 6.48
CA PHE A 201 -4.64 -6.35 6.86
C PHE A 201 -5.53 -6.73 5.66
N HIS A 202 -5.36 -6.04 4.53
CA HIS A 202 -6.11 -6.31 3.30
C HIS A 202 -5.61 -7.54 2.52
N SER A 203 -4.57 -8.23 3.01
CA SER A 203 -4.13 -9.51 2.42
C SER A 203 -5.15 -10.61 2.67
N SER A 204 -5.30 -11.51 1.68
CA SER A 204 -6.19 -12.68 1.75
C SER A 204 -5.89 -13.57 2.96
N PHE A 205 -4.61 -13.71 3.32
CA PHE A 205 -4.15 -14.51 4.47
C PHE A 205 -4.73 -14.05 5.81
N ILE A 206 -4.75 -12.75 6.06
CA ILE A 206 -5.25 -12.20 7.33
C ILE A 206 -6.78 -12.24 7.36
N GLY A 207 -7.43 -12.13 6.21
CA GLY A 207 -8.88 -12.31 6.07
C GLY A 207 -9.33 -13.72 6.48
N ARG A 208 -8.62 -14.75 6.02
CA ARG A 208 -8.90 -16.17 6.32
C ARG A 208 -8.61 -16.55 7.78
N ALA A 209 -7.61 -15.93 8.40
CA ALA A 209 -7.20 -16.25 9.75
C ALA A 209 -8.27 -15.98 10.82
N GLY A 210 -8.41 -16.90 11.79
CA GLY A 210 -9.26 -16.69 12.96
C GLY A 210 -8.84 -15.47 13.81
N ALA A 211 -9.80 -14.78 14.42
CA ALA A 211 -9.59 -13.47 15.08
C ALA A 211 -8.46 -13.46 16.13
N LYS A 212 -8.28 -14.56 16.88
CA LYS A 212 -7.20 -14.71 17.87
C LYS A 212 -5.81 -14.78 17.22
N ASN A 213 -5.71 -15.38 16.03
CA ASN A 213 -4.45 -15.65 15.34
C ASN A 213 -4.04 -14.56 14.35
N LYS A 214 -4.96 -13.65 13.98
CA LYS A 214 -4.70 -12.54 13.04
C LYS A 214 -3.44 -11.73 13.37
N GLY A 215 -3.20 -11.41 14.65
CA GLY A 215 -2.01 -10.67 15.06
C GLY A 215 -0.70 -11.44 14.90
N ARG A 216 -0.72 -12.77 15.12
CA ARG A 216 0.45 -13.64 14.97
C ARG A 216 0.80 -13.83 13.51
N ILE A 217 -0.21 -14.06 12.66
CA ILE A 217 -0.05 -14.20 11.21
C ILE A 217 0.38 -12.89 10.58
N SER A 218 -0.19 -11.75 11.00
CA SER A 218 0.23 -10.42 10.53
C SER A 218 1.73 -10.19 10.74
N ARG A 219 2.26 -10.53 11.91
CA ARG A 219 3.71 -10.43 12.19
C ARG A 219 4.53 -11.38 11.30
N TYR A 220 4.08 -12.63 11.16
CA TYR A 220 4.78 -13.61 10.31
C TYR A 220 4.82 -13.16 8.85
N LEU A 221 3.68 -12.69 8.32
CA LEU A 221 3.57 -12.17 6.98
C LEU A 221 4.46 -10.94 6.78
N ALA A 222 4.47 -9.98 7.73
CA ALA A 222 5.35 -8.81 7.65
C ALA A 222 6.84 -9.19 7.59
N ASN A 223 7.26 -10.22 8.33
CA ASN A 223 8.63 -10.75 8.24
C ASN A 223 8.93 -11.29 6.83
N LYS A 224 8.00 -12.05 6.24
CA LYS A 224 8.16 -12.62 4.90
C LYS A 224 8.12 -11.54 3.82
N CYS A 225 7.27 -10.53 3.97
CA CYS A 225 7.23 -9.37 3.08
C CYS A 225 8.54 -8.57 3.12
N SER A 226 9.15 -8.39 4.29
CA SER A 226 10.44 -7.69 4.42
C SER A 226 11.58 -8.47 3.78
N ILE A 227 11.54 -9.80 3.82
CA ILE A 227 12.51 -10.64 3.10
C ILE A 227 12.28 -10.54 1.59
N ALA A 228 11.03 -10.70 1.13
CA ALA A 228 10.68 -10.60 -0.27
C ALA A 228 11.04 -9.23 -0.87
N SER A 229 10.76 -8.12 -0.17
CA SER A 229 11.09 -6.78 -0.64
C SER A 229 12.59 -6.54 -0.76
N ARG A 230 13.40 -7.14 0.12
CA ARG A 230 14.87 -7.07 0.02
C ARG A 230 15.38 -7.87 -1.17
N ILE A 231 14.84 -9.06 -1.41
CA ILE A 231 15.20 -9.87 -2.58
C ILE A 231 14.84 -9.11 -3.86
N ASP A 232 13.63 -8.57 -3.95
CA ASP A 232 13.17 -7.80 -5.12
C ASP A 232 14.00 -6.52 -5.35
N CYS A 233 14.48 -5.87 -4.28
CA CYS A 233 15.24 -4.63 -4.41
C CYS A 233 16.72 -4.84 -4.74
N PHE A 234 17.35 -5.89 -4.20
CA PHE A 234 18.81 -6.08 -4.29
C PHE A 234 19.22 -7.21 -5.24
N SER A 235 18.29 -8.01 -5.76
CA SER A 235 18.59 -9.03 -6.76
C SER A 235 18.75 -8.42 -8.14
N GLU A 236 19.82 -8.78 -8.85
CA GLU A 236 20.04 -8.38 -10.25
C GLU A 236 19.10 -9.11 -11.21
N THR A 237 18.75 -10.36 -10.86
CA THR A 237 17.78 -11.17 -11.60
C THR A 237 16.48 -11.27 -10.82
N GLN A 238 15.41 -10.73 -11.36
CA GLN A 238 14.08 -10.82 -10.76
C GLN A 238 13.45 -12.17 -11.11
N THR A 239 13.15 -12.96 -10.10
CA THR A 239 12.51 -14.29 -10.24
C THR A 239 11.37 -14.42 -9.24
N ASN A 240 10.29 -15.11 -9.61
CA ASN A 240 9.10 -15.30 -8.76
C ASN A 240 9.23 -16.48 -7.78
N LEU A 241 10.27 -17.30 -7.94
CA LEU A 241 10.43 -18.56 -7.24
C LEU A 241 10.46 -18.39 -5.71
N PHE A 242 11.21 -17.41 -5.23
CA PHE A 242 11.29 -17.10 -3.80
C PHE A 242 9.91 -16.67 -3.26
N GLY A 243 9.16 -15.88 -4.02
CA GLY A 243 7.81 -15.45 -3.66
C GLY A 243 6.85 -16.63 -3.50
N GLN A 244 6.91 -17.61 -4.41
CA GLN A 244 6.07 -18.82 -4.34
C GLN A 244 6.39 -19.65 -3.09
N LYS A 245 7.68 -19.92 -2.82
CA LYS A 245 8.09 -20.67 -1.63
C LYS A 245 7.74 -19.92 -0.32
N LEU A 246 7.88 -18.59 -0.30
CA LEU A 246 7.47 -17.78 0.85
C LEU A 246 5.94 -17.77 1.04
N HIS A 247 5.18 -17.79 -0.06
CA HIS A 247 3.72 -17.90 -0.04
C HIS A 247 3.28 -19.25 0.55
N GLU A 248 3.86 -20.36 0.07
CA GLU A 248 3.63 -21.71 0.62
C GLU A 248 3.91 -21.77 2.12
N GLN A 249 5.01 -21.17 2.59
CA GLN A 249 5.33 -21.12 4.02
C GLN A 249 4.28 -20.38 4.85
N VAL A 250 3.70 -19.30 4.32
CA VAL A 250 2.61 -18.58 5.00
C VAL A 250 1.34 -19.43 5.01
N GLU A 251 1.06 -20.19 3.95
CA GLU A 251 -0.05 -21.13 3.90
C GLU A 251 0.10 -22.29 4.87
N ASP A 252 1.26 -22.92 4.93
CA ASP A 252 1.57 -23.97 5.90
C ASP A 252 1.45 -23.45 7.33
N ARG A 253 1.85 -22.18 7.55
CA ARG A 253 1.69 -21.55 8.86
C ARG A 253 0.22 -21.27 9.20
N LEU A 254 -0.62 -20.96 8.22
CA LEU A 254 -2.06 -20.82 8.40
C LEU A 254 -2.68 -22.18 8.74
N LYS A 255 -2.35 -23.23 7.97
CA LYS A 255 -2.78 -24.61 8.21
C LYS A 255 -2.37 -25.09 9.61
N PHE A 256 -1.16 -24.79 10.07
CA PHE A 256 -0.72 -25.11 11.43
C PHE A 256 -1.65 -24.54 12.51
N TYR A 257 -2.21 -23.34 12.30
CA TYR A 257 -3.14 -22.74 13.26
C TYR A 257 -4.55 -23.33 13.20
N GLU A 258 -4.89 -24.05 12.14
CA GLU A 258 -6.19 -24.71 11.95
C GLU A 258 -6.13 -26.20 12.35
N THR A 259 -5.09 -26.90 11.90
CA THR A 259 -4.94 -28.37 11.97
C THR A 259 -3.87 -28.82 12.97
N GLY A 260 -2.91 -27.96 13.31
CA GLY A 260 -1.79 -28.30 14.20
C GLY A 260 -0.55 -28.89 13.52
N ASP A 261 -0.57 -29.10 12.20
CA ASP A 261 0.55 -29.71 11.46
C ASP A 261 1.80 -28.81 11.45
N THR A 262 2.94 -29.35 11.92
CA THR A 262 4.17 -28.56 12.05
C THR A 262 4.72 -28.15 10.69
N PRO A 263 4.90 -26.84 10.42
CA PRO A 263 5.42 -26.37 9.14
C PRO A 263 6.90 -26.70 8.98
N ARG A 264 7.35 -26.81 7.73
CA ARG A 264 8.77 -27.04 7.39
C ARG A 264 9.65 -25.88 7.89
N LYS A 265 10.90 -26.20 8.23
CA LYS A 265 11.86 -25.18 8.67
C LYS A 265 12.21 -24.26 7.50
N ASN A 266 12.35 -22.96 7.79
CA ASN A 266 12.66 -21.96 6.77
C ASN A 266 13.99 -22.23 6.05
N ILE A 267 14.97 -22.81 6.74
CA ILE A 267 16.30 -23.07 6.20
C ILE A 267 16.23 -24.04 5.02
N ASP A 268 15.42 -25.09 5.15
CA ASP A 268 15.34 -26.16 4.17
C ASP A 268 14.63 -25.66 2.91
N VAL A 269 13.50 -24.97 3.09
CA VAL A 269 12.75 -24.35 1.98
C VAL A 269 13.57 -23.31 1.21
N MET A 270 14.41 -22.53 1.91
CA MET A 270 15.27 -21.54 1.24
C MET A 270 16.46 -22.20 0.52
N LYS A 271 16.98 -23.32 1.02
CA LYS A 271 18.00 -24.11 0.31
C LYS A 271 17.44 -24.70 -0.98
N ASP A 272 16.23 -25.25 -0.92
CA ASP A 272 15.53 -25.78 -2.09
C ASP A 272 15.30 -24.67 -3.13
N ALA A 273 14.86 -23.48 -2.69
CA ALA A 273 14.67 -22.33 -3.57
C ALA A 273 15.98 -21.88 -4.25
N ILE A 274 17.11 -21.89 -3.53
CA ILE A 274 18.42 -21.54 -4.10
C ILE A 274 18.89 -22.60 -5.09
N ALA A 275 18.66 -23.89 -4.81
CA ALA A 275 18.99 -24.98 -5.72
C ALA A 275 18.21 -24.86 -7.04
N GLU A 276 16.89 -24.71 -6.95
CA GLU A 276 16.00 -24.49 -8.10
C GLU A 276 16.37 -23.22 -8.89
N PHE A 277 16.73 -22.13 -8.19
CA PHE A 277 17.20 -20.89 -8.83
C PHE A 277 18.51 -21.09 -9.61
N ASN A 278 19.47 -21.82 -9.05
CA ASN A 278 20.73 -22.13 -9.72
C ASN A 278 20.52 -23.05 -10.94
N GLU A 279 19.60 -24.00 -10.87
CA GLU A 279 19.20 -24.82 -12.01
C GLU A 279 18.57 -23.98 -13.13
N GLN A 280 17.66 -23.05 -12.79
CA GLN A 280 17.08 -22.15 -13.79
C GLN A 280 18.11 -21.21 -14.41
N SER A 281 19.05 -20.71 -13.61
CA SER A 281 20.14 -19.83 -14.07
C SER A 281 21.12 -20.56 -14.98
N THR A 282 21.39 -21.85 -14.74
CA THR A 282 22.25 -22.68 -15.59
C THR A 282 21.58 -23.09 -16.90
N ARG A 283 20.26 -23.33 -16.88
CA ARG A 283 19.47 -23.59 -18.10
C ARG A 283 19.37 -22.35 -19.01
N THR A 284 19.23 -21.16 -18.43
CA THR A 284 19.13 -19.90 -19.20
C THR A 284 20.49 -19.39 -19.70
N ASN A 285 21.59 -19.55 -18.95
CA ASN A 285 22.95 -19.20 -19.40
C ASN A 285 23.67 -20.32 -20.20
N GLY A 286 22.98 -21.40 -20.54
CA GLY A 286 23.51 -22.51 -21.35
C GLY A 286 23.83 -22.14 -22.81
N GLY A 287 23.39 -20.98 -23.29
CA GLY A 287 23.65 -20.49 -24.65
C GLY A 287 24.99 -19.76 -24.86
N THR A 288 25.72 -19.39 -23.81
CA THR A 288 26.93 -18.52 -23.93
C THR A 288 28.14 -18.97 -23.13
N SER A 289 28.16 -20.20 -22.59
CA SER A 289 29.13 -20.63 -21.58
C SER A 289 30.17 -21.67 -22.03
N GLU A 290 30.47 -21.81 -23.33
CA GLU A 290 31.60 -22.64 -23.77
C GLU A 290 32.99 -21.99 -23.57
N LYS A 291 33.09 -20.65 -23.49
CA LYS A 291 34.41 -19.98 -23.40
C LYS A 291 35.02 -19.87 -21.98
N LYS A 292 34.23 -19.99 -20.90
CA LYS A 292 34.75 -19.82 -19.52
C LYS A 292 35.29 -21.11 -18.88
N LYS A 293 34.83 -22.30 -19.31
CA LYS A 293 35.32 -23.60 -18.78
C LYS A 293 36.77 -23.92 -19.17
N LYS A 294 37.31 -23.33 -20.24
CA LYS A 294 38.70 -23.58 -20.68
C LYS A 294 39.76 -22.87 -19.82
N LYS A 295 39.42 -21.78 -19.11
CA LYS A 295 40.41 -21.01 -18.33
C LYS A 295 40.67 -21.60 -16.94
N LYS A 296 39.64 -22.11 -16.24
CA LYS A 296 39.78 -22.73 -14.90
C LYS A 296 40.45 -24.11 -14.90
N LYS A 297 40.46 -24.84 -16.01
CA LYS A 297 41.06 -26.19 -16.07
C LYS A 297 42.59 -26.17 -16.21
N LYS A 298 43.18 -25.01 -16.54
CA LYS A 298 44.65 -24.86 -16.71
C LYS A 298 45.36 -24.53 -15.39
N GLU A 299 44.69 -23.85 -14.45
CA GLU A 299 45.29 -23.48 -13.15
C GLU A 299 45.24 -24.62 -12.12
N LYS A 300 44.31 -25.57 -12.25
CA LYS A 300 44.15 -26.65 -11.27
C LYS A 300 45.10 -27.84 -11.45
N LYS A 301 45.94 -27.84 -12.50
CA LYS A 301 46.80 -28.99 -12.86
C LYS A 301 48.26 -28.88 -12.38
N VAL A 302 48.60 -27.83 -11.63
CA VAL A 302 50.00 -27.54 -11.20
C VAL A 302 50.19 -27.67 -9.67
N LYS A 303 49.17 -28.06 -8.89
CA LYS A 303 49.21 -27.94 -7.42
C LYS A 303 48.99 -29.23 -6.60
N GLU A 304 49.15 -30.42 -7.17
CA GLU A 304 49.02 -31.66 -6.37
C GLU A 304 50.23 -32.58 -6.59
N GLU A 305 51.18 -32.56 -5.64
CA GLU A 305 51.78 -33.73 -4.95
C GLU A 305 52.54 -33.25 -3.67
N PRO A 306 52.68 -34.10 -2.62
CA PRO A 306 52.67 -33.67 -1.21
C PRO A 306 54.00 -33.90 -0.44
N VAL A 307 54.24 -33.18 0.69
CA VAL A 307 55.10 -33.60 1.82
C VAL A 307 54.59 -32.98 3.14
N GLU A 308 54.67 -33.76 4.23
CA GLU A 308 54.18 -33.56 5.60
C GLU A 308 55.04 -32.65 6.51
N GLU A 309 54.37 -32.16 7.57
CA GLU A 309 54.75 -31.70 8.94
C GLU A 309 56.16 -31.16 9.28
N GLU A 310 56.23 -29.94 9.85
CA GLU A 310 56.62 -29.64 11.25
C GLU A 310 56.70 -28.11 11.55
N GLU A 311 56.79 -27.80 12.85
CA GLU A 311 56.53 -26.53 13.55
C GLU A 311 57.60 -25.41 13.44
N GLU A 312 57.13 -24.21 13.79
CA GLU A 312 57.80 -23.06 14.43
C GLU A 312 58.84 -22.14 13.71
N GLU A 313 58.69 -20.88 14.14
CA GLU A 313 59.58 -19.73 14.16
C GLU A 313 59.83 -18.83 12.93
N SER A 314 59.77 -17.55 13.30
CA SER A 314 60.11 -16.32 12.60
C SER A 314 61.50 -16.31 11.96
N VAL A 315 61.66 -15.53 10.88
CA VAL A 315 62.69 -14.47 10.72
C VAL A 315 62.42 -13.70 9.41
N LEU A 316 62.42 -12.37 9.52
CA LEU A 316 62.47 -11.38 8.44
C LEU A 316 63.76 -11.52 7.62
N VAL A 317 63.77 -11.20 6.31
CA VAL A 317 64.62 -10.14 5.69
C VAL A 317 64.06 -9.80 4.27
N GLU A 318 63.77 -8.50 4.11
CA GLU A 318 63.88 -7.54 2.99
C GLU A 318 64.14 -7.97 1.51
N ASN A 319 63.84 -7.20 0.45
CA ASN A 319 64.05 -5.75 0.24
C ASN A 319 63.32 -5.19 -1.01
N GLY A 320 63.04 -3.88 -0.98
CA GLY A 320 62.72 -3.01 -2.15
C GLY A 320 61.50 -2.11 -1.95
N HIS A 321 61.57 -1.04 -1.12
CA HIS A 321 61.74 0.39 -1.50
C HIS A 321 60.67 0.90 -2.50
N ASP A 322 59.99 2.04 -2.33
CA ASP A 322 60.20 3.20 -1.47
C ASP A 322 58.95 4.11 -1.49
N ASP A 323 58.88 4.93 -0.45
CA ASP A 323 58.41 6.33 -0.41
C ASP A 323 57.02 6.71 0.16
N GLY A 324 57.09 7.24 1.39
CA GLY A 324 56.41 8.46 1.87
C GLY A 324 54.94 8.37 2.28
N SER A 325 54.49 8.70 3.50
CA SER A 325 55.16 9.17 4.71
C SER A 325 54.19 9.00 5.89
N SER A 326 54.77 8.71 7.04
CA SER A 326 54.17 8.45 8.35
C SER A 326 53.65 9.71 9.07
N LYS A 327 52.61 9.54 9.91
CA LYS A 327 52.80 9.66 11.37
C LYS A 327 51.59 9.12 12.16
N LYS A 328 51.92 8.28 13.13
CA LYS A 328 51.06 7.63 14.12
C LYS A 328 51.52 8.16 15.47
N GLU A 329 50.63 8.56 16.38
CA GLU A 329 50.92 8.42 17.81
C GLU A 329 49.67 8.43 18.70
N LYS A 330 49.82 7.77 19.86
CA LYS A 330 48.79 7.21 20.75
C LYS A 330 48.40 8.14 21.92
N LYS A 331 47.11 8.06 22.31
CA LYS A 331 46.51 8.10 23.68
C LYS A 331 47.18 8.93 24.81
N LYS A 332 46.42 9.88 25.40
CA LYS A 332 46.07 9.92 26.85
C LYS A 332 44.98 10.96 27.21
N LYS A 333 44.26 10.69 28.31
CA LYS A 333 43.11 11.39 28.93
C LYS A 333 43.41 12.81 29.46
N GLY A 334 42.41 13.70 29.46
CA GLY A 334 42.20 14.69 30.53
C GLY A 334 41.54 16.04 30.17
N LYS A 335 40.29 16.26 30.66
CA LYS A 335 39.60 17.51 31.06
C LYS A 335 39.66 18.79 30.19
N GLY A 336 38.47 19.18 29.68
CA GLY A 336 37.82 20.48 29.93
C GLY A 336 38.13 21.69 29.02
N GLU A 337 37.24 21.99 28.07
CA GLU A 337 36.58 23.31 27.89
C GLU A 337 35.57 23.25 26.74
N LYS A 338 34.36 23.77 26.97
CA LYS A 338 33.24 23.84 26.01
C LYS A 338 33.48 25.03 25.08
N ARG A 339 33.60 24.78 23.77
CA ARG A 339 33.33 25.79 22.73
C ARG A 339 32.03 25.40 22.04
N LYS A 340 31.00 26.24 22.17
CA LYS A 340 29.74 26.14 21.42
C LYS A 340 30.03 26.38 19.93
N THR A 341 29.42 25.57 19.07
CA THR A 341 29.42 25.74 17.60
C THR A 341 28.09 26.35 17.16
N GLU A 342 28.11 27.12 16.08
CA GLU A 342 26.97 27.89 15.52
C GLU A 342 25.71 27.04 15.22
N GLU A 343 25.85 25.71 15.08
CA GLU A 343 24.70 24.79 14.94
C GLU A 343 23.83 24.66 16.22
N ASP A 344 24.40 24.88 17.43
CA ASP A 344 23.64 24.81 18.68
C ASP A 344 22.75 26.07 18.90
N GLU A 345 23.09 27.21 18.29
CA GLU A 345 22.29 28.44 18.37
C GLU A 345 21.08 28.39 17.43
N GLU A 346 21.19 27.73 16.27
CA GLU A 346 20.06 27.50 15.37
C GLU A 346 19.04 26.48 15.95
N GLU A 347 19.49 25.49 16.73
CA GLU A 347 18.58 24.56 17.42
C GLU A 347 17.83 25.20 18.60
N GLU A 348 18.45 26.15 19.34
CA GLU A 348 17.78 26.88 20.42
C GLU A 348 16.75 27.87 19.86
N GLU A 349 17.06 28.60 18.78
CA GLU A 349 16.07 29.47 18.10
C GLU A 349 14.90 28.66 17.52
N ALA A 350 15.17 27.51 16.89
CA ALA A 350 14.13 26.65 16.34
C ALA A 350 13.19 26.08 17.41
N GLN A 351 13.67 25.84 18.64
CA GLN A 351 12.83 25.37 19.75
C GLN A 351 11.96 26.48 20.35
N GLU A 352 12.43 27.74 20.35
CA GLU A 352 11.66 28.87 20.85
C GLU A 352 10.48 29.24 19.93
N VAL A 353 10.65 29.19 18.61
CA VAL A 353 9.55 29.43 17.64
C VAL A 353 8.46 28.35 17.73
N VAL A 354 8.83 27.10 18.00
CA VAL A 354 7.88 25.99 18.15
C VAL A 354 7.12 26.11 19.48
N ALA A 355 7.76 26.58 20.56
CA ALA A 355 7.10 26.84 21.83
C ALA A 355 6.13 28.04 21.77
N ALA A 356 6.44 29.06 20.96
CA ALA A 356 5.54 30.20 20.74
C ALA A 356 4.29 29.80 19.93
N ALA A 357 4.43 28.96 18.91
CA ALA A 357 3.31 28.47 18.10
C ALA A 357 2.32 27.59 18.90
N VAL A 358 2.80 26.87 19.92
CA VAL A 358 1.96 26.03 20.79
C VAL A 358 1.15 26.87 21.79
N LYS A 359 1.62 28.07 22.16
CA LYS A 359 0.87 28.97 23.07
C LYS A 359 -0.28 29.72 22.38
N GLU A 360 -0.21 29.95 21.07
CA GLU A 360 -1.32 30.59 20.35
C GLU A 360 -2.50 29.62 20.10
N GLU A 361 -2.25 28.32 19.90
CA GLU A 361 -3.32 27.32 19.69
C GLU A 361 -4.14 26.98 20.95
N GLU A 362 -3.63 27.20 22.17
CA GLU A 362 -4.38 26.95 23.42
C GLU A 362 -5.42 28.05 23.74
N SER A 363 -5.44 29.16 23.01
CA SER A 363 -6.31 30.30 23.34
C SER A 363 -7.72 30.25 22.73
N ASP A 364 -8.03 29.26 21.89
CA ASP A 364 -9.24 29.28 21.04
C ASP A 364 -10.19 28.06 21.19
N GLU A 365 -10.40 27.57 22.43
CA GLU A 365 -11.51 26.65 22.77
C GLU A 365 -12.54 27.31 23.73
N PRO A 366 -13.86 27.28 23.44
CA PRO A 366 -14.89 27.84 24.31
C PRO A 366 -15.26 26.91 25.49
N PRO A 367 -15.74 27.44 26.64
CA PRO A 367 -15.88 26.67 27.86
C PRO A 367 -17.10 25.71 27.85
N LYS A 368 -16.88 24.46 28.28
CA LYS A 368 -17.89 23.39 28.41
C LYS A 368 -18.87 23.65 29.56
N LYS A 369 -20.18 23.58 29.27
CA LYS A 369 -21.30 23.58 30.24
C LYS A 369 -21.30 22.33 31.13
N LYS A 370 -21.36 22.53 32.46
CA LYS A 370 -21.53 21.51 33.51
C LYS A 370 -22.90 20.81 33.41
N LYS A 371 -22.93 19.46 33.34
CA LYS A 371 -24.15 18.65 33.56
C LYS A 371 -24.28 18.27 35.05
N LYS A 372 -25.44 18.60 35.63
CA LYS A 372 -25.87 18.31 37.01
C LYS A 372 -25.95 16.79 37.26
N LYS A 373 -25.38 16.37 38.40
CA LYS A 373 -25.44 15.03 39.00
C LYS A 373 -26.82 14.88 39.68
N LYS A 374 -27.64 13.89 39.30
CA LYS A 374 -28.85 13.50 40.04
C LYS A 374 -28.45 12.43 41.07
N GLN A 375 -28.62 12.75 42.34
CA GLN A 375 -28.59 11.80 43.47
C GLN A 375 -29.79 10.84 43.34
N ARG A 376 -29.55 9.55 43.57
CA ARG A 376 -30.58 8.58 43.98
C ARG A 376 -30.32 8.26 45.45
N THR A 377 -31.30 8.58 46.28
CA THR A 377 -31.41 8.18 47.69
C THR A 377 -31.99 6.77 47.79
N ALA A 378 -31.67 6.10 48.89
CA ALA A 378 -32.13 4.78 49.31
C ALA A 378 -33.52 4.83 49.99
N ASP A 379 -34.07 3.64 50.23
CA ASP A 379 -35.28 3.27 51.01
C ASP A 379 -36.60 3.73 50.37
N GLU A 380 -37.60 2.88 50.12
CA GLU A 380 -38.26 1.84 50.94
C GLU A 380 -38.91 0.79 50.02
#